data_AF-A0A7S3FG46-F1
#
_entry.id   AF-A0A7S3FG46-F1
#
_cell.length_a   1.000
_cell.length_b   1.000
_cell.length_c   1.000
_cell.angle_alpha   90.00
_cell.angle_beta   90.00
_cell.angle_gamma   90.00
#
_symmetry.space_group_name_H-M   'P 1'
#
loop_
_entity.id
_entity.type
_entity.pdbx_description
1 polymer ?
#
loop_
_entity_poly.entity_id
_entity_poly.type
_entity_poly.pdbx_seq_one_letter_code
_entity_poly.pdbx_strand_id
1 'polypeptide(L)'
;CDTVSPGTASEAQADIVRMAGEEGAAALARAAVGASLLTELPAWLVRYLAGLAQFCEQEKAELPDALMAKPPDAHGFVYTRHFAEGDAFSNYSARVGTIAVTIDRARRAMDEWRKAQIDETARPPPPVVRCGADEVAERLWLGEEAVARRLLGAIRPHLAAAQLEELSQGVVSRDGAVRIDASSGDLSALRTALLWLRDALLALGGGSDSARHDLAADLLHLHAHSKLHLTLSEYAEFQSEPVEVMAADLPPVAQAELARRAAEEPARRAEMLKGGPERNCDGHLVAERREGTKYERGYMPAQLLNWNSEDMAAANVEPSTALQRRGCIQLPDIRSCYAAEAGGALPKRAAAGQRKRTVAHLQSTPNRGWPPHWCWRYDAESRPLLSSPMLDLAAGESSREEYDEQIVGWLRARCEAAA
;
A
#
# COMPACT_ATOMS: atom_id res chain seq x y z
N CYS A 1 -38.49 -15.24 7.29
CA CYS A 1 -37.85 -14.96 8.59
C CYS A 1 -37.52 -16.30 9.21
N ASP A 2 -36.49 -16.95 8.69
CA ASP A 2 -36.06 -18.25 9.18
C ASP A 2 -35.31 -18.04 10.49
N THR A 3 -35.85 -18.64 11.55
CA THR A 3 -35.27 -18.64 12.88
C THR A 3 -33.96 -19.43 12.82
N VAL A 4 -32.85 -18.70 12.83
CA VAL A 4 -31.51 -19.25 13.05
C VAL A 4 -31.51 -20.01 14.37
N SER A 5 -31.26 -21.32 14.32
CA SER A 5 -31.22 -22.19 15.51
C SER A 5 -30.24 -21.65 16.56
N PRO A 6 -30.62 -21.58 17.86
CA PRO A 6 -29.81 -20.95 18.91
C PRO A 6 -28.40 -21.54 19.09
N GLY A 7 -28.14 -22.77 18.63
CA GLY A 7 -26.79 -23.36 18.61
C GLY A 7 -25.82 -22.67 17.64
N THR A 8 -26.31 -22.19 16.49
CA THR A 8 -25.47 -21.65 15.41
C THR A 8 -24.96 -20.23 15.69
N ALA A 9 -25.73 -19.42 16.43
CA ALA A 9 -25.32 -18.07 16.82
C ALA A 9 -24.20 -18.10 17.88
N SER A 10 -24.25 -19.09 18.80
CA SER A 10 -23.20 -19.29 19.80
C SER A 10 -21.90 -19.80 19.18
N GLU A 11 -21.98 -20.68 18.18
CA GLU A 11 -20.81 -21.18 17.44
C GLU A 11 -20.16 -20.08 16.59
N ALA A 12 -20.96 -19.28 15.87
CA ALA A 12 -20.45 -18.16 15.09
C ALA A 12 -19.73 -17.12 15.98
N GLN A 13 -20.27 -16.84 17.17
CA GLN A 13 -19.62 -15.95 18.12
C GLN A 13 -18.30 -16.52 18.65
N ALA A 14 -18.24 -17.82 18.96
CA ALA A 14 -17.01 -18.50 19.37
C ALA A 14 -15.94 -18.46 18.28
N ASP A 15 -16.35 -18.62 17.01
CA ASP A 15 -15.45 -18.51 15.86
C ASP A 15 -14.88 -17.10 15.68
N ILE A 16 -15.70 -16.07 15.86
CA ILE A 16 -15.22 -14.67 15.83
C ILE A 16 -14.19 -14.43 16.93
N VAL A 17 -14.46 -14.89 18.16
CA VAL A 17 -13.50 -14.79 19.28
C VAL A 17 -12.20 -15.52 18.95
N ARG A 18 -12.28 -16.71 18.35
CA ARG A 18 -11.09 -17.47 17.92
C ARG A 18 -10.26 -16.71 16.88
N MET A 19 -10.88 -16.00 15.95
CA MET A 19 -10.19 -15.26 14.89
C MET A 19 -9.66 -13.89 15.35
N ALA A 20 -10.47 -13.13 16.08
CA ALA A 20 -10.19 -11.75 16.47
C ALA A 20 -9.53 -11.59 17.85
N GLY A 21 -9.58 -12.64 18.69
CA GLY A 21 -9.32 -12.52 20.13
C GLY A 21 -10.50 -11.89 20.88
N GLU A 22 -10.46 -11.95 22.21
CA GLU A 22 -11.56 -11.47 23.07
C GLU A 22 -11.79 -9.95 22.92
N GLU A 23 -10.73 -9.16 23.02
CA GLU A 23 -10.81 -7.70 22.88
C GLU A 23 -11.25 -7.28 21.48
N GLY A 24 -10.79 -8.00 20.45
CA GLY A 24 -11.15 -7.74 19.06
C GLY A 24 -12.62 -8.05 18.79
N ALA A 25 -13.11 -9.19 19.28
CA ALA A 25 -14.52 -9.55 19.20
C ALA A 25 -15.41 -8.55 19.95
N ALA A 26 -14.97 -8.09 21.12
CA ALA A 26 -15.70 -7.08 21.89
C ALA A 26 -15.75 -5.72 21.15
N ALA A 27 -14.67 -5.32 20.48
CA ALA A 27 -14.64 -4.10 19.67
C ALA A 27 -15.58 -4.18 18.46
N LEU A 28 -15.58 -5.31 17.73
CA LEU A 28 -16.52 -5.56 16.63
C LEU A 28 -17.98 -5.50 17.10
N ALA A 29 -18.28 -6.08 18.26
CA ALA A 29 -19.62 -6.04 18.83
C ALA A 29 -20.07 -4.60 19.18
N ARG A 30 -19.18 -3.78 19.75
CA ARG A 30 -19.47 -2.36 20.02
C ARG A 30 -19.71 -1.55 18.75
N ALA A 31 -18.94 -1.83 17.70
CA ALA A 31 -19.10 -1.25 16.38
C ALA A 31 -20.34 -1.80 15.61
N ALA A 32 -21.18 -2.62 16.24
CA ALA A 32 -22.32 -3.29 15.62
C ALA A 32 -21.96 -4.13 14.37
N VAL A 33 -20.71 -4.58 14.25
CA VAL A 33 -20.27 -5.50 13.21
C VAL A 33 -20.56 -6.92 13.66
N GLY A 34 -21.81 -7.34 13.44
CA GLY A 34 -22.33 -8.63 13.88
C GLY A 34 -21.89 -9.81 13.02
N ALA A 35 -22.22 -11.02 13.49
CA ALA A 35 -21.86 -12.27 12.83
C ALA A 35 -22.29 -12.33 11.35
N SER A 36 -23.46 -11.78 10.99
CA SER A 36 -23.95 -11.76 9.60
C SER A 36 -23.01 -11.08 8.61
N LEU A 37 -22.24 -10.08 9.05
CA LEU A 37 -21.25 -9.40 8.20
C LEU A 37 -19.92 -10.16 8.14
N LEU A 38 -19.64 -10.98 9.15
CA LEU A 38 -18.35 -11.66 9.35
C LEU A 38 -18.35 -13.12 8.90
N THR A 39 -19.52 -13.75 8.76
CA THR A 39 -19.65 -15.12 8.27
C THR A 39 -18.98 -15.28 6.90
N GLU A 40 -18.26 -16.39 6.71
CA GLU A 40 -17.48 -16.73 5.50
C GLU A 40 -16.28 -15.82 5.20
N LEU A 41 -15.98 -14.83 6.03
CA LEU A 41 -14.75 -14.07 5.91
C LEU A 41 -13.54 -14.89 6.39
N PRO A 42 -12.37 -14.75 5.74
CA PRO A 42 -11.16 -15.40 6.21
C PRO A 42 -10.69 -14.77 7.54
N ALA A 43 -10.02 -15.58 8.37
CA ALA A 43 -9.56 -15.16 9.70
C ALA A 43 -8.70 -13.89 9.69
N TRP A 44 -7.85 -13.71 8.67
CA TRP A 44 -7.01 -12.53 8.53
C TRP A 44 -7.85 -11.24 8.37
N LEU A 45 -8.97 -11.31 7.65
CA LEU A 45 -9.85 -10.16 7.42
C LEU A 45 -10.66 -9.84 8.69
N VAL A 46 -11.16 -10.86 9.38
CA VAL A 46 -11.82 -10.68 10.67
C VAL A 46 -10.88 -10.01 11.68
N ARG A 47 -9.62 -10.46 11.75
CA ARG A 47 -8.60 -9.86 12.60
C ARG A 47 -8.28 -8.41 12.20
N TYR A 48 -8.19 -8.13 10.90
CA TYR A 48 -8.01 -6.78 10.38
C TYR A 48 -9.15 -5.84 10.80
N LEU A 49 -10.40 -6.26 10.59
CA LEU A 49 -11.60 -5.50 10.96
C LEU A 49 -11.69 -5.28 12.48
N ALA A 50 -11.29 -6.28 13.28
CA ALA A 50 -11.20 -6.14 14.72
C ALA A 50 -10.22 -5.04 15.13
N GLY A 51 -9.05 -5.00 14.48
CA GLY A 51 -8.05 -3.93 14.68
C GLY A 51 -8.58 -2.56 14.29
N LEU A 52 -9.34 -2.45 13.19
CA LEU A 52 -10.01 -1.19 12.83
C LEU A 52 -11.04 -0.77 13.88
N ALA A 53 -11.86 -1.69 14.36
CA ALA A 53 -12.85 -1.38 15.39
C ALA A 53 -12.18 -0.91 16.70
N GLN A 54 -11.09 -1.56 17.12
CA GLN A 54 -10.29 -1.12 18.26
C GLN A 54 -9.71 0.28 18.04
N PHE A 55 -9.14 0.53 16.87
CA PHE A 55 -8.63 1.86 16.51
C PHE A 55 -9.72 2.92 16.57
N CYS A 56 -10.93 2.64 16.07
CA CYS A 56 -12.05 3.59 16.12
C CYS A 56 -12.45 3.92 17.58
N GLU A 57 -12.48 2.92 18.46
CA GLU A 57 -12.76 3.14 19.89
C GLU A 57 -11.66 3.97 20.56
N GLN A 58 -10.39 3.67 20.27
CA GLN A 58 -9.26 4.43 20.78
C GLN A 58 -9.32 5.88 20.31
N GLU A 59 -9.55 6.10 19.02
CA GLU A 59 -9.66 7.45 18.47
C GLU A 59 -10.82 8.21 19.11
N LYS A 60 -11.99 7.59 19.27
CA LYS A 60 -13.13 8.22 19.97
C LYS A 60 -12.78 8.63 21.40
N ALA A 61 -11.95 7.85 22.10
CA ALA A 61 -11.54 8.15 23.47
C ALA A 61 -10.52 9.29 23.55
N GLU A 62 -9.55 9.33 22.63
CA GLU A 62 -8.41 10.26 22.67
C GLU A 62 -8.65 11.57 21.90
N LEU A 63 -9.47 11.54 20.84
CA LEU A 63 -9.72 12.68 19.97
C LEU A 63 -10.27 13.92 20.70
N PRO A 64 -11.18 13.81 21.68
CA PRO A 64 -11.66 14.99 22.40
C PRO A 64 -10.53 15.80 23.04
N ASP A 65 -9.56 15.13 23.68
CA ASP A 65 -8.43 15.81 24.34
C ASP A 65 -7.50 16.46 23.30
N ALA A 66 -7.28 15.78 22.18
CA ALA A 66 -6.49 16.33 21.07
C ALA A 66 -7.16 17.56 20.42
N LEU A 67 -8.49 17.59 20.32
CA LEU A 67 -9.24 18.73 19.81
C LEU A 67 -9.20 19.92 20.78
N MET A 68 -9.35 19.66 22.09
CA MET A 68 -9.25 20.67 23.14
C MET A 68 -7.87 21.34 23.22
N ALA A 69 -6.81 20.62 22.84
CA ALA A 69 -5.44 21.13 22.82
C ALA A 69 -5.12 22.03 21.61
N LYS A 70 -6.02 22.10 20.61
CA LYS A 70 -5.79 22.94 19.43
C LYS A 70 -5.89 24.43 19.79
N PRO A 71 -5.03 25.28 19.20
CA PRO A 71 -5.21 26.73 19.32
C PRO A 71 -6.53 27.17 18.65
N PRO A 72 -7.04 28.37 18.99
CA PRO A 72 -8.20 28.93 18.31
C PRO A 72 -7.99 28.95 16.80
N ASP A 73 -9.05 28.63 16.04
CA ASP A 73 -8.98 28.67 14.58
C ASP A 73 -8.95 30.12 14.04
N ALA A 74 -8.92 30.28 12.72
CA ALA A 74 -8.90 31.60 12.06
C ALA A 74 -10.15 32.46 12.38
N HIS A 75 -11.22 31.85 12.91
CA HIS A 75 -12.46 32.50 13.30
C HIS A 75 -12.60 32.64 14.82
N GLY A 76 -11.56 32.28 15.58
CA GLY A 76 -11.54 32.33 17.04
C GLY A 76 -12.35 31.21 17.70
N PHE A 77 -12.74 30.17 16.96
CA PHE A 77 -13.40 29.01 17.55
C PHE A 77 -12.42 28.24 18.44
N VAL A 78 -12.87 27.96 19.65
CA VAL A 78 -12.16 27.10 20.61
C VAL A 78 -13.08 25.95 20.96
N TYR A 79 -12.55 24.74 20.87
CA TYR A 79 -13.31 23.55 21.24
C TYR A 79 -13.74 23.63 22.71
N THR A 80 -15.01 23.35 22.96
CA THR A 80 -15.49 22.97 24.30
C THR A 80 -15.51 21.46 24.40
N ARG A 81 -15.48 20.92 25.63
CA ARG A 81 -15.51 19.47 25.85
C ARG A 81 -16.72 18.82 25.15
N HIS A 82 -17.87 19.47 25.24
CA HIS A 82 -19.10 18.99 24.61
C HIS A 82 -18.98 18.91 23.08
N PHE A 83 -18.45 19.95 22.42
CA PHE A 83 -18.25 19.93 20.97
C PHE A 83 -17.19 18.90 20.56
N ALA A 84 -16.11 18.78 21.33
CA ALA A 84 -15.04 17.82 21.05
C ALA A 84 -15.52 16.36 21.16
N GLU A 85 -16.34 16.06 22.18
CA GLU A 85 -16.99 14.74 22.32
C GLU A 85 -18.02 14.48 21.23
N GLY A 86 -18.78 15.51 20.83
CA GLY A 86 -19.71 15.44 19.70
C GLY A 86 -19.01 15.09 18.39
N ASP A 87 -17.96 15.84 18.03
CA ASP A 87 -17.15 15.59 16.83
C ASP A 87 -16.49 14.21 16.86
N ALA A 88 -15.96 13.78 18.02
CA ALA A 88 -15.37 12.47 18.17
C ALA A 88 -16.38 11.34 17.97
N PHE A 89 -17.60 11.50 18.50
CA PHE A 89 -18.67 10.54 18.27
C PHE A 89 -19.11 10.52 16.80
N SER A 90 -19.26 11.68 16.16
CA SER A 90 -19.59 11.77 14.74
C SER A 90 -18.55 11.08 13.85
N ASN A 91 -17.26 11.29 14.14
CA ASN A 91 -16.15 10.63 13.44
C ASN A 91 -16.19 9.11 13.63
N TYR A 92 -16.41 8.65 14.88
CA TYR A 92 -16.59 7.23 15.18
C TYR A 92 -17.73 6.60 14.36
N SER A 93 -18.91 7.25 14.33
CA SER A 93 -20.06 6.74 13.58
C SER A 93 -19.79 6.67 12.08
N ALA A 94 -19.13 7.68 11.51
CA ALA A 94 -18.70 7.66 10.11
C ALA A 94 -17.74 6.49 9.83
N ARG A 95 -16.72 6.31 10.68
CA ARG A 95 -15.75 5.21 10.56
C ARG A 95 -16.41 3.83 10.62
N VAL A 96 -17.34 3.61 11.54
CA VAL A 96 -18.08 2.34 11.60
C VAL A 96 -18.83 2.08 10.29
N GLY A 97 -19.43 3.11 9.69
CA GLY A 97 -20.02 3.02 8.35
C GLY A 97 -19.00 2.59 7.28
N THR A 98 -17.80 3.18 7.29
CA THR A 98 -16.74 2.82 6.34
C THR A 98 -16.21 1.40 6.52
N ILE A 99 -16.27 0.82 7.72
CA ILE A 99 -15.91 -0.58 7.97
C ILE A 99 -16.87 -1.50 7.19
N ALA A 100 -18.17 -1.25 7.24
CA ALA A 100 -19.16 -2.05 6.50
C ALA A 100 -18.93 -1.97 4.98
N VAL A 101 -18.64 -0.76 4.46
CA VAL A 101 -18.29 -0.57 3.05
C VAL A 101 -17.01 -1.32 2.68
N THR A 102 -16.00 -1.31 3.56
CA THR A 102 -14.75 -2.04 3.36
C THR A 102 -14.98 -3.55 3.28
N ILE A 103 -15.88 -4.09 4.11
CA ILE A 103 -16.27 -5.52 4.06
C ILE A 103 -16.88 -5.87 2.70
N ASP A 104 -17.81 -5.04 2.20
CA ASP A 104 -18.46 -5.27 0.90
C ASP A 104 -17.45 -5.27 -0.26
N ARG A 105 -16.57 -4.26 -0.30
CA ARG A 105 -15.50 -4.16 -1.30
C ARG A 105 -14.52 -5.34 -1.22
N ALA A 106 -14.19 -5.77 -0.01
CA ALA A 106 -13.35 -6.94 0.22
C ALA A 106 -14.00 -8.23 -0.28
N ARG A 107 -15.29 -8.44 0.04
CA ARG A 107 -16.07 -9.61 -0.42
C ARG A 107 -16.04 -9.70 -1.93
N ARG A 108 -16.31 -8.60 -2.63
CA ARG A 108 -16.26 -8.54 -4.08
C ARG A 108 -14.92 -9.02 -4.65
N ALA A 109 -13.81 -8.49 -4.15
CA ALA A 109 -12.48 -8.89 -4.61
C ALA A 109 -12.18 -10.37 -4.33
N MET A 110 -12.64 -10.89 -3.19
CA MET A 110 -12.49 -12.29 -2.83
C MET A 110 -13.38 -13.22 -3.68
N ASP A 111 -14.57 -12.79 -4.06
CA ASP A 111 -15.47 -13.56 -4.91
C ASP A 111 -14.91 -13.69 -6.33
N GLU A 112 -14.37 -12.60 -6.89
CA GLU A 112 -13.66 -12.67 -8.18
C GLU A 112 -12.41 -13.54 -8.09
N TRP A 113 -11.66 -13.45 -6.99
CA TRP A 113 -10.51 -14.33 -6.76
C TRP A 113 -10.93 -15.81 -6.71
N ARG A 114 -12.04 -16.15 -6.04
CA ARG A 114 -12.58 -17.51 -5.95
C ARG A 114 -13.00 -18.05 -7.31
N LYS A 115 -13.67 -17.24 -8.14
CA LYS A 115 -14.05 -17.62 -9.52
C LYS A 115 -12.85 -18.01 -10.37
N ALA A 116 -11.68 -17.42 -10.10
CA ALA A 116 -10.44 -17.71 -10.80
C ALA A 116 -9.69 -18.94 -10.25
N GLN A 117 -10.08 -19.50 -9.10
CA GLN A 117 -9.42 -20.67 -8.52
C GLN A 117 -9.98 -21.97 -9.09
N ILE A 118 -9.07 -22.92 -9.36
CA ILE A 118 -9.42 -24.30 -9.71
C ILE A 118 -9.77 -25.11 -8.45
N ASP A 119 -9.10 -24.81 -7.34
CA ASP A 119 -9.33 -25.46 -6.06
C ASP A 119 -10.44 -24.74 -5.28
N GLU A 120 -11.60 -25.38 -5.17
CA GLU A 120 -12.77 -24.88 -4.42
C GLU A 120 -12.50 -24.75 -2.91
N THR A 121 -11.48 -25.43 -2.37
CA THR A 121 -11.09 -25.32 -0.96
C THR A 121 -10.14 -24.16 -0.68
N ALA A 122 -9.58 -23.55 -1.75
CA ALA A 122 -8.65 -22.46 -1.63
C ALA A 122 -9.32 -21.24 -0.99
N ARG A 123 -8.62 -20.64 -0.03
CA ARG A 123 -9.09 -19.43 0.66
C ARG A 123 -8.31 -18.20 0.19
N PRO A 124 -8.97 -17.04 0.07
CA PRO A 124 -8.31 -15.82 -0.38
C PRO A 124 -7.18 -15.43 0.58
N PRO A 125 -5.94 -15.25 0.06
CA PRO A 125 -4.79 -14.93 0.90
C PRO A 125 -4.89 -13.50 1.44
N PRO A 126 -4.21 -13.17 2.56
CA PRO A 126 -4.04 -11.78 2.97
C PRO A 126 -3.45 -10.95 1.82
N PRO A 127 -3.85 -9.68 1.63
CA PRO A 127 -3.38 -8.85 0.52
C PRO A 127 -1.89 -8.52 0.60
N VAL A 128 -1.31 -8.57 1.80
CA VAL A 128 0.11 -8.35 2.09
C VAL A 128 0.61 -9.57 2.85
N VAL A 129 1.67 -10.20 2.33
CA VAL A 129 2.24 -11.43 2.89
C VAL A 129 3.74 -11.25 3.14
N ARG A 130 4.27 -11.99 4.13
CA ARG A 130 5.72 -12.04 4.39
C ARG A 130 6.40 -12.84 3.28
N CYS A 131 7.51 -12.30 2.77
CA CYS A 131 8.39 -13.02 1.86
C CYS A 131 9.15 -14.12 2.61
N GLY A 132 9.38 -15.25 1.95
CA GLY A 132 10.36 -16.23 2.41
C GLY A 132 11.79 -15.74 2.18
N ALA A 133 12.76 -16.30 2.90
CA ALA A 133 14.17 -15.89 2.77
C ALA A 133 14.72 -16.06 1.34
N ASP A 134 14.36 -17.15 0.65
CA ASP A 134 14.69 -17.36 -0.77
C ASP A 134 14.14 -16.23 -1.66
N GLU A 135 12.87 -15.83 -1.48
CA GLU A 135 12.27 -14.75 -2.26
C GLU A 135 12.97 -13.41 -2.00
N VAL A 136 13.35 -13.14 -0.75
CA VAL A 136 14.10 -11.92 -0.38
C VAL A 136 15.49 -11.93 -1.03
N ALA A 137 16.20 -13.06 -0.98
CA ALA A 137 17.51 -13.21 -1.59
C ALA A 137 17.45 -13.06 -3.12
N GLU A 138 16.44 -13.63 -3.77
CA GLU A 138 16.19 -13.46 -5.22
C GLU A 138 15.91 -12.01 -5.58
N ARG A 139 15.16 -11.27 -4.77
CA ARG A 139 14.82 -9.87 -5.05
C ARG A 139 15.91 -8.85 -4.73
N LEU A 140 16.77 -9.14 -3.76
CA LEU A 140 17.80 -8.19 -3.33
C LEU A 140 19.17 -8.51 -3.93
N TRP A 141 19.48 -9.77 -4.23
CA TRP A 141 20.82 -10.18 -4.65
C TRP A 141 20.89 -11.10 -5.87
N LEU A 142 20.18 -12.24 -5.86
CA LEU A 142 20.44 -13.36 -6.78
C LEU A 142 19.78 -13.20 -8.16
N GLY A 143 18.54 -12.68 -8.21
CA GLY A 143 17.75 -12.60 -9.42
C GLY A 143 18.26 -11.58 -10.44
N GLU A 144 17.86 -11.73 -11.70
CA GLU A 144 18.30 -10.84 -12.80
C GLU A 144 17.86 -9.39 -12.57
N GLU A 145 16.66 -9.21 -12.00
CA GLU A 145 16.09 -7.91 -11.64
C GLU A 145 16.35 -7.53 -10.17
N ALA A 146 17.26 -8.23 -9.51
CA ALA A 146 17.60 -7.94 -8.12
C ALA A 146 18.24 -6.56 -7.95
N VAL A 147 18.13 -5.98 -6.75
CA VAL A 147 18.76 -4.69 -6.41
C VAL A 147 20.25 -4.68 -6.77
N ALA A 148 21.00 -5.75 -6.45
CA ALA A 148 22.41 -5.85 -6.81
C ALA A 148 22.65 -5.84 -8.33
N ARG A 149 21.83 -6.55 -9.12
CA ARG A 149 21.98 -6.62 -10.59
C ARG A 149 21.56 -5.32 -11.28
N ARG A 150 20.46 -4.71 -10.83
CA ARG A 150 20.01 -3.38 -11.27
C ARG A 150 21.05 -2.31 -11.00
N LEU A 151 21.74 -2.38 -9.87
CA LEU A 151 22.85 -1.51 -9.55
C LEU A 151 24.00 -1.68 -10.54
N LEU A 152 24.46 -2.92 -10.79
CA LEU A 152 25.54 -3.19 -11.76
C LEU A 152 25.18 -2.71 -13.17
N GLY A 153 23.92 -2.85 -13.59
CA GLY A 153 23.42 -2.33 -14.86
C GLY A 153 23.47 -0.80 -14.92
N ALA A 154 23.01 -0.12 -13.86
CA ALA A 154 22.93 1.34 -13.82
C ALA A 154 24.29 2.02 -13.64
N ILE A 155 25.23 1.39 -12.93
CA ILE A 155 26.56 1.94 -12.68
C ILE A 155 27.51 1.74 -13.87
N ARG A 156 27.24 0.76 -14.74
CA ARG A 156 28.10 0.38 -15.89
C ARG A 156 28.59 1.55 -16.75
N PRO A 157 27.76 2.52 -17.15
CA PRO A 157 28.22 3.65 -17.98
C PRO A 157 29.21 4.56 -17.25
N HIS A 158 29.24 4.52 -15.92
CA HIS A 158 29.94 5.50 -15.07
C HIS A 158 31.27 4.98 -14.51
N LEU A 159 31.65 3.73 -14.81
CA LEU A 159 32.89 3.12 -14.33
C LEU A 159 33.79 2.68 -15.47
N ALA A 160 35.10 2.64 -15.21
CA ALA A 160 36.03 1.97 -16.10
C ALA A 160 35.75 0.46 -16.13
N ALA A 161 36.02 -0.18 -17.27
CA ALA A 161 35.74 -1.60 -17.48
C ALA A 161 36.37 -2.51 -16.41
N ALA A 162 37.60 -2.21 -15.97
CA ALA A 162 38.28 -2.98 -14.92
C ALA A 162 37.57 -2.89 -13.55
N GLN A 163 37.10 -1.69 -13.18
CA GLN A 163 36.38 -1.47 -11.91
C GLN A 163 35.01 -2.17 -11.93
N LEU A 164 34.32 -2.13 -13.07
CA LEU A 164 33.05 -2.82 -13.25
C LEU A 164 33.22 -4.34 -13.18
N GLU A 165 34.26 -4.87 -13.79
CA GLU A 165 34.57 -6.30 -13.76
C GLU A 165 34.86 -6.77 -12.33
N GLU A 166 35.72 -6.05 -11.60
CA GLU A 166 36.02 -6.35 -10.20
C GLU A 166 34.75 -6.34 -9.33
N LEU A 167 33.90 -5.32 -9.47
CA LEU A 167 32.64 -5.23 -8.73
C LEU A 167 31.69 -6.38 -9.09
N SER A 168 31.58 -6.72 -10.37
CA SER A 168 30.73 -7.80 -10.87
C SER A 168 31.20 -9.17 -10.35
N GLN A 169 32.50 -9.43 -10.40
CA GLN A 169 33.09 -10.65 -9.82
C GLN A 169 32.87 -10.72 -8.31
N GLY A 170 33.03 -9.60 -7.60
CA GLY A 170 32.76 -9.52 -6.17
C GLY A 170 31.31 -9.83 -5.83
N VAL A 171 30.36 -9.39 -6.65
CA VAL A 171 28.94 -9.75 -6.50
C VAL A 171 28.72 -11.26 -6.74
N VAL A 172 29.19 -11.79 -7.86
CA VAL A 172 29.00 -13.22 -8.24
C VAL A 172 29.65 -14.17 -7.23
N SER A 173 30.83 -13.82 -6.70
CA SER A 173 31.54 -14.65 -5.71
C SER A 173 30.75 -14.91 -4.42
N ARG A 174 29.73 -14.08 -4.13
CA ARG A 174 28.89 -14.18 -2.93
C ARG A 174 27.57 -14.92 -3.18
N ASP A 175 27.18 -15.14 -4.43
CA ASP A 175 25.90 -15.77 -4.78
C ASP A 175 25.72 -17.14 -4.10
N GLY A 176 26.79 -17.93 -4.02
CA GLY A 176 26.77 -19.26 -3.38
C GLY A 176 26.38 -19.19 -1.90
N ALA A 177 27.03 -18.33 -1.12
CA ALA A 177 26.76 -18.17 0.30
C ALA A 177 25.35 -17.62 0.54
N VAL A 178 24.94 -16.60 -0.23
CA VAL A 178 23.59 -16.02 -0.13
C VAL A 178 22.51 -17.05 -0.40
N ARG A 179 22.69 -17.90 -1.42
CA ARG A 179 21.72 -18.96 -1.75
C ARG A 179 21.62 -20.02 -0.66
N ILE A 180 22.76 -20.46 -0.10
CA ILE A 180 22.79 -21.49 0.95
C ILE A 180 22.06 -21.01 2.20
N ASP A 181 22.36 -19.79 2.67
CA ASP A 181 21.73 -19.22 3.86
C ASP A 181 20.22 -19.02 3.64
N ALA A 182 19.83 -18.44 2.49
CA ALA A 182 18.44 -18.15 2.18
C ALA A 182 17.56 -19.42 2.20
N SER A 183 18.06 -20.53 1.67
CA SER A 183 17.33 -21.81 1.68
C SER A 183 17.21 -22.42 3.07
N SER A 184 18.01 -21.99 4.04
CA SER A 184 17.87 -22.34 5.45
C SER A 184 16.94 -21.40 6.23
N GLY A 185 16.42 -20.34 5.59
CA GLY A 185 15.63 -19.29 6.23
C GLY A 185 16.46 -18.16 6.83
N ASP A 186 17.78 -18.19 6.72
CA ASP A 186 18.69 -17.17 7.22
C ASP A 186 19.02 -16.12 6.14
N LEU A 187 19.11 -14.86 6.54
CA LEU A 187 19.46 -13.73 5.66
C LEU A 187 20.79 -13.08 6.05
N SER A 188 21.59 -13.73 6.90
CA SER A 188 22.88 -13.21 7.40
C SER A 188 23.92 -13.05 6.28
N ALA A 189 24.11 -14.03 5.39
CA ALA A 189 24.96 -13.86 4.22
C ALA A 189 24.46 -12.75 3.28
N LEU A 190 23.13 -12.62 3.09
CA LEU A 190 22.55 -11.54 2.27
C LEU A 190 22.88 -10.18 2.86
N ARG A 191 22.66 -9.98 4.16
CA ARG A 191 23.02 -8.75 4.87
C ARG A 191 24.51 -8.45 4.70
N THR A 192 25.37 -9.44 4.89
CA THR A 192 26.82 -9.29 4.73
C THR A 192 27.20 -8.90 3.30
N ALA A 193 26.55 -9.50 2.29
CA ALA A 193 26.78 -9.20 0.89
C ALA A 193 26.35 -7.77 0.52
N LEU A 194 25.19 -7.32 1.02
CA LEU A 194 24.71 -5.94 0.82
C LEU A 194 25.64 -4.91 1.49
N LEU A 195 26.12 -5.19 2.71
CA LEU A 195 27.08 -4.32 3.41
C LEU A 195 28.43 -4.28 2.70
N TRP A 196 28.89 -5.41 2.16
CA TRP A 196 30.10 -5.42 1.33
C TRP A 196 29.91 -4.57 0.06
N LEU A 197 28.79 -4.71 -0.64
CA LEU A 197 28.53 -3.94 -1.86
C LEU A 197 28.43 -2.44 -1.55
N ARG A 198 27.81 -2.09 -0.43
CA ARG A 198 27.81 -0.72 0.11
C ARG A 198 29.23 -0.20 0.27
N ASP A 199 30.11 -0.94 0.96
CA ASP A 199 31.47 -0.50 1.24
C ASP A 199 32.33 -0.43 -0.03
N ALA A 200 32.12 -1.35 -0.98
CA ALA A 200 32.76 -1.33 -2.29
C ALA A 200 32.39 -0.06 -3.07
N LEU A 201 31.13 0.38 -3.04
CA LEU A 201 30.71 1.64 -3.66
C LEU A 201 31.35 2.86 -3.03
N LEU A 202 31.53 2.85 -1.71
CA LEU A 202 32.21 3.95 -1.01
C LEU A 202 33.70 4.03 -1.37
N ALA A 203 34.34 2.89 -1.60
CA ALA A 203 35.73 2.83 -2.03
C ALA A 203 35.96 3.38 -3.45
N LEU A 204 34.93 3.40 -4.31
CA LEU A 204 34.99 4.04 -5.63
C LEU A 204 35.05 5.58 -5.55
N GLY A 205 34.79 6.17 -4.38
CA GLY A 205 34.86 7.60 -4.13
C GLY A 205 33.52 8.34 -4.23
N GLY A 206 33.55 9.63 -3.88
CA GLY A 206 32.39 10.52 -4.00
C GLY A 206 31.98 10.66 -5.46
N GLY A 207 30.76 10.23 -5.76
CA GLY A 207 30.25 10.15 -7.11
C GLY A 207 30.18 11.48 -7.87
N SER A 208 29.98 11.43 -9.20
CA SER A 208 29.78 12.61 -10.04
C SER A 208 28.34 13.13 -9.99
N ASP A 209 28.08 14.27 -10.65
CA ASP A 209 26.71 14.78 -10.86
C ASP A 209 25.81 13.80 -11.63
N SER A 210 26.40 12.84 -12.35
CA SER A 210 25.71 11.79 -13.11
C SER A 210 25.65 10.44 -12.37
N ALA A 211 26.43 10.24 -11.31
CA ALA A 211 26.56 8.95 -10.62
C ALA A 211 26.75 9.15 -9.11
N ARG A 212 25.77 8.77 -8.30
CA ARG A 212 25.78 9.00 -6.84
C ARG A 212 26.00 7.70 -6.07
N HIS A 213 27.25 7.24 -6.05
CA HIS A 213 27.67 6.06 -5.28
C HIS A 213 27.37 6.20 -3.78
N ASP A 214 27.44 7.41 -3.25
CA ASP A 214 27.11 7.73 -1.86
C ASP A 214 25.65 7.46 -1.52
N LEU A 215 24.72 7.87 -2.40
CA LEU A 215 23.29 7.62 -2.25
C LEU A 215 22.93 6.14 -2.47
N ALA A 216 23.60 5.49 -3.42
CA ALA A 216 23.42 4.05 -3.64
C ALA A 216 23.88 3.24 -2.42
N ALA A 217 25.01 3.59 -1.82
CA ALA A 217 25.49 2.99 -0.58
C ALA A 217 24.51 3.22 0.59
N ASP A 218 23.91 4.41 0.70
CA ASP A 218 22.88 4.67 1.71
C ASP A 218 21.65 3.77 1.52
N LEU A 219 21.19 3.55 0.29
CA LEU A 219 20.07 2.64 0.01
C LEU A 219 20.42 1.18 0.32
N LEU A 220 21.62 0.71 -0.04
CA LEU A 220 22.07 -0.64 0.31
C LEU A 220 22.16 -0.84 1.83
N HIS A 221 22.59 0.20 2.56
CA HIS A 221 22.59 0.17 4.02
C HIS A 221 21.17 0.01 4.57
N LEU A 222 20.20 0.76 4.05
CA LEU A 222 18.80 0.62 4.46
C LEU A 222 18.25 -0.78 4.14
N HIS A 223 18.54 -1.33 2.96
CA HIS A 223 18.14 -2.71 2.61
C HIS A 223 18.79 -3.75 3.55
N ALA A 224 20.08 -3.61 3.84
CA ALA A 224 20.82 -4.54 4.70
C ALA A 224 20.30 -4.57 6.15
N HIS A 225 19.70 -3.47 6.61
CA HIS A 225 19.11 -3.36 7.95
C HIS A 225 17.59 -3.51 7.95
N SER A 226 16.96 -3.82 6.82
CA SER A 226 15.53 -4.13 6.76
C SER A 226 15.29 -5.59 7.17
N LYS A 227 14.40 -5.80 8.14
CA LYS A 227 14.08 -7.12 8.70
C LYS A 227 12.75 -7.66 8.20
N LEU A 228 11.73 -6.80 8.10
CA LEU A 228 10.42 -7.15 7.58
C LEU A 228 10.40 -6.96 6.07
N HIS A 229 10.20 -8.08 5.37
CA HIS A 229 10.07 -8.10 3.92
C HIS A 229 8.68 -8.59 3.56
N LEU A 230 7.89 -7.69 2.99
CA LEU A 230 6.51 -7.98 2.58
C LEU A 230 6.35 -7.83 1.08
N THR A 231 5.33 -8.48 0.56
CA THR A 231 4.97 -8.45 -0.85
C THR A 231 3.46 -8.52 -0.99
N LEU A 232 2.95 -8.11 -2.15
CA LEU A 232 1.51 -8.09 -2.41
C LEU A 232 1.02 -9.45 -2.89
N SER A 233 -0.09 -9.97 -2.36
CA SER A 233 -0.70 -11.18 -2.90
C SER A 233 -1.28 -10.94 -4.30
N GLU A 234 -1.30 -11.98 -5.12
CA GLU A 234 -1.78 -11.92 -6.49
C GLU A 234 -3.31 -12.01 -6.52
N TYR A 235 -3.96 -10.86 -6.43
CA TYR A 235 -5.37 -10.73 -6.82
C TYR A 235 -5.42 -10.43 -8.32
N ALA A 236 -6.34 -11.10 -9.03
CA ALA A 236 -6.52 -10.89 -10.47
C ALA A 236 -7.15 -9.52 -10.72
N GLU A 237 -6.85 -8.94 -11.90
CA GLU A 237 -7.66 -7.84 -12.42
C GLU A 237 -9.06 -8.37 -12.72
N PHE A 238 -10.08 -7.59 -12.41
CA PHE A 238 -11.45 -7.96 -12.71
C PHE A 238 -12.23 -6.74 -13.18
N GLN A 239 -13.29 -6.97 -13.93
CA GLN A 239 -14.22 -5.93 -14.37
C GLN A 239 -15.56 -6.15 -13.70
N SER A 240 -16.17 -5.10 -13.15
CA SER A 240 -17.54 -5.23 -12.67
C SER A 240 -18.48 -5.50 -13.83
N GLU A 241 -19.59 -6.18 -13.54
CA GLU A 241 -20.73 -6.17 -14.46
C GLU A 241 -21.17 -4.72 -14.76
N PRO A 242 -21.60 -4.43 -15.99
CA PRO A 242 -22.22 -3.15 -16.32
C PRO A 242 -23.42 -2.87 -15.43
N VAL A 243 -23.58 -1.62 -15.01
CA VAL A 243 -24.72 -1.19 -14.21
C VAL A 243 -25.69 -0.43 -15.09
N GLU A 244 -26.92 -0.93 -15.18
CA GLU A 244 -28.01 -0.21 -15.82
C GLU A 244 -28.69 0.66 -14.77
N VAL A 245 -28.62 1.98 -14.95
CA VAL A 245 -29.35 2.93 -14.10
C VAL A 245 -30.77 3.00 -14.63
N MET A 246 -31.74 2.57 -13.82
CA MET A 246 -33.14 2.60 -14.22
C MET A 246 -33.68 4.01 -14.14
N ALA A 247 -34.70 4.30 -14.95
CA ALA A 247 -35.46 5.53 -14.82
C ALA A 247 -35.98 5.74 -13.38
N ALA A 248 -36.36 4.67 -12.69
CA ALA A 248 -36.85 4.72 -11.32
C ALA A 248 -35.80 5.19 -10.29
N ASP A 249 -34.51 5.02 -10.59
CA ASP A 249 -33.40 5.40 -9.71
C ASP A 249 -33.08 6.90 -9.78
N LEU A 250 -33.62 7.60 -10.79
CA LEU A 250 -33.41 9.02 -10.99
C LEU A 250 -34.33 9.87 -10.10
N PRO A 251 -33.96 11.11 -9.76
CA PRO A 251 -34.87 12.04 -9.10
C PRO A 251 -36.08 12.36 -10.00
N PRO A 252 -37.26 12.67 -9.43
CA PRO A 252 -38.53 12.81 -10.18
C PRO A 252 -38.47 13.75 -11.39
N VAL A 253 -37.68 14.81 -11.31
CA VAL A 253 -37.48 15.77 -12.40
C VAL A 253 -36.79 15.11 -13.60
N ALA A 254 -35.75 14.31 -13.35
CA ALA A 254 -35.04 13.58 -14.41
C ALA A 254 -35.85 12.39 -14.93
N GLN A 255 -36.68 11.76 -14.10
CA GLN A 255 -37.66 10.76 -14.55
C GLN A 255 -38.65 11.35 -15.55
N ALA A 256 -39.22 12.52 -15.24
CA ALA A 256 -40.19 13.21 -16.09
C ALA A 256 -39.58 13.65 -17.42
N GLU A 257 -38.34 14.15 -17.40
CA GLU A 257 -37.59 14.51 -18.61
C GLU A 257 -37.30 13.29 -19.49
N LEU A 258 -36.87 12.17 -18.88
CA LEU A 258 -36.62 10.91 -19.60
C LEU A 258 -37.91 10.34 -20.20
N ALA A 259 -39.01 10.36 -19.46
CA ALA A 259 -40.32 9.94 -19.93
C ALA A 259 -40.83 10.83 -21.08
N ARG A 260 -40.61 12.14 -21.00
CA ARG A 260 -40.95 13.09 -22.07
C ARG A 260 -40.14 12.78 -23.34
N ARG A 261 -38.82 12.58 -23.22
CA ARG A 261 -37.95 12.18 -24.35
C ARG A 261 -38.39 10.87 -24.99
N ALA A 262 -38.74 9.87 -24.18
CA ALA A 262 -39.24 8.59 -24.65
C ALA A 262 -40.61 8.71 -25.37
N ALA A 263 -41.46 9.64 -24.94
CA ALA A 263 -42.76 9.91 -25.57
C ALA A 263 -42.68 10.76 -26.84
N GLU A 264 -41.65 11.61 -26.97
CA GLU A 264 -41.39 12.44 -28.16
C GLU A 264 -40.75 11.66 -29.34
N GLU A 265 -40.26 10.44 -29.10
CA GLU A 265 -39.47 9.65 -30.05
C GLU A 265 -40.23 9.04 -31.25
N PRO A 266 -41.52 8.63 -31.17
CA PRO A 266 -42.26 8.18 -32.34
C PRO A 266 -42.34 9.24 -33.45
N ALA A 267 -42.20 10.52 -33.09
CA ALA A 267 -42.26 11.64 -34.03
C ALA A 267 -40.91 12.02 -34.67
N ARG A 268 -39.76 11.60 -34.10
CA ARG A 268 -38.40 11.95 -34.59
C ARG A 268 -37.61 10.80 -35.21
N ARG A 269 -38.12 9.56 -35.15
CA ARG A 269 -37.45 8.35 -35.68
C ARG A 269 -37.32 8.29 -37.21
N ALA A 270 -37.81 9.28 -37.93
CA ALA A 270 -37.66 9.38 -39.38
C ALA A 270 -36.33 9.98 -39.84
N GLU A 271 -35.50 10.58 -38.97
CA GLU A 271 -34.38 11.41 -39.48
C GLU A 271 -32.95 11.08 -39.02
N MET A 272 -32.63 10.57 -37.81
CA MET A 272 -31.21 10.31 -37.47
C MET A 272 -30.96 9.11 -36.53
N LEU A 273 -29.87 8.39 -36.81
CA LEU A 273 -29.38 7.18 -36.14
C LEU A 273 -28.60 7.52 -34.85
N LYS A 274 -28.75 6.62 -33.85
CA LYS A 274 -27.97 6.36 -32.62
C LYS A 274 -28.44 7.05 -31.32
N GLY A 275 -29.06 6.24 -30.45
CA GLY A 275 -29.19 6.48 -29.00
C GLY A 275 -30.60 6.83 -28.51
N GLY A 276 -31.56 5.92 -28.66
CA GLY A 276 -32.87 6.03 -27.99
C GLY A 276 -32.80 5.51 -26.54
N PRO A 277 -33.78 5.83 -25.66
CA PRO A 277 -33.84 5.28 -24.31
C PRO A 277 -33.97 3.75 -24.39
N GLU A 278 -32.89 3.06 -24.00
CA GLU A 278 -32.83 1.61 -24.00
C GLU A 278 -33.83 1.04 -22.99
N ARG A 279 -34.36 -0.15 -23.28
CA ARG A 279 -35.10 -0.94 -22.29
C ARG A 279 -34.31 -2.19 -21.97
N ASN A 280 -34.33 -2.61 -20.71
CA ASN A 280 -33.69 -3.85 -20.30
C ASN A 280 -34.54 -5.08 -20.72
N CYS A 281 -34.05 -6.29 -20.44
CA CYS A 281 -34.74 -7.54 -20.78
C CYS A 281 -36.14 -7.67 -20.15
N ASP A 282 -36.39 -6.99 -19.04
CA ASP A 282 -37.67 -6.97 -18.33
C ASP A 282 -38.60 -5.82 -18.80
N GLY A 283 -38.15 -5.04 -19.78
CA GLY A 283 -38.92 -3.96 -20.39
C GLY A 283 -38.89 -2.63 -19.62
N HIS A 284 -38.06 -2.49 -18.59
CA HIS A 284 -37.89 -1.23 -17.86
C HIS A 284 -37.05 -0.22 -18.65
N LEU A 285 -37.41 1.06 -18.55
CA LEU A 285 -36.65 2.17 -19.17
C LEU A 285 -35.30 2.33 -18.46
N VAL A 286 -34.23 2.18 -19.24
CA VAL A 286 -32.85 2.39 -18.82
C VAL A 286 -32.49 3.84 -19.12
N ALA A 287 -32.13 4.58 -18.08
CA ALA A 287 -31.70 5.96 -18.19
C ALA A 287 -30.27 6.06 -18.73
N GLU A 288 -29.40 5.18 -18.26
CA GLU A 288 -27.98 5.16 -18.60
C GLU A 288 -27.46 3.74 -18.41
N ARG A 289 -26.71 3.21 -19.39
CA ARG A 289 -25.91 2.00 -19.21
C ARG A 289 -24.49 2.42 -18.90
N ARG A 290 -24.04 2.17 -17.67
CA ARG A 290 -22.65 2.40 -17.28
C ARG A 290 -21.85 1.13 -17.52
N GLU A 291 -20.81 1.25 -18.32
CA GLU A 291 -19.87 0.16 -18.53
C GLU A 291 -19.23 -0.28 -17.22
N GLY A 292 -18.86 -1.55 -17.17
CA GLY A 292 -18.17 -2.14 -16.03
C GLY A 292 -16.86 -1.43 -15.71
N THR A 293 -16.65 -1.08 -14.45
CA THR A 293 -15.38 -0.52 -13.96
C THR A 293 -14.32 -1.61 -13.89
N LYS A 294 -13.15 -1.35 -14.49
CA LYS A 294 -11.98 -2.23 -14.38
C LYS A 294 -11.26 -1.96 -13.06
N TYR A 295 -10.93 -3.03 -12.33
CA TYR A 295 -10.18 -3.01 -11.08
C TYR A 295 -8.82 -3.69 -11.27
N GLU A 296 -7.78 -3.06 -10.77
CA GLU A 296 -6.39 -3.54 -10.90
C GLU A 296 -6.02 -4.57 -9.82
N ARG A 297 -4.89 -5.27 -10.02
CA ARG A 297 -4.42 -6.36 -9.14
C ARG A 297 -4.28 -5.97 -7.67
N GLY A 298 -3.94 -4.74 -7.36
CA GLY A 298 -3.83 -4.28 -5.98
C GLY A 298 -5.08 -3.57 -5.45
N TYR A 299 -6.22 -3.67 -6.12
CA TYR A 299 -7.49 -3.10 -5.66
C TYR A 299 -7.75 -3.46 -4.19
N MET A 300 -7.62 -4.75 -3.86
CA MET A 300 -7.88 -5.26 -2.52
C MET A 300 -6.98 -4.61 -1.43
N PRO A 301 -5.64 -4.62 -1.56
CA PRO A 301 -4.78 -3.90 -0.61
C PRO A 301 -5.07 -2.38 -0.56
N ALA A 302 -5.38 -1.74 -1.68
CA ALA A 302 -5.70 -0.31 -1.72
C ALA A 302 -6.99 0.00 -0.95
N GLN A 303 -8.03 -0.84 -1.06
CA GLN A 303 -9.27 -0.69 -0.29
C GLN A 303 -9.03 -0.80 1.20
N LEU A 304 -8.21 -1.77 1.62
CA LEU A 304 -7.92 -1.96 3.03
C LEU A 304 -7.09 -0.80 3.57
N LEU A 305 -6.04 -0.35 2.87
CA LEU A 305 -5.26 0.80 3.35
C LEU A 305 -6.05 2.11 3.40
N ASN A 306 -6.97 2.32 2.46
CA ASN A 306 -7.81 3.51 2.38
C ASN A 306 -9.22 3.28 2.95
N TRP A 307 -9.36 2.39 3.93
CA TRP A 307 -10.65 1.99 4.50
C TRP A 307 -11.48 3.19 5.00
N ASN A 308 -10.83 4.25 5.47
CA ASN A 308 -11.47 5.46 6.00
C ASN A 308 -11.75 6.54 4.94
N SER A 309 -11.39 6.30 3.67
CA SER A 309 -11.66 7.23 2.58
C SER A 309 -13.06 6.98 2.01
N GLU A 310 -13.92 8.00 2.10
CA GLU A 310 -15.26 7.98 1.50
C GLU A 310 -15.22 8.18 -0.02
N ASP A 311 -14.14 8.74 -0.56
CA ASP A 311 -13.97 8.97 -2.00
C ASP A 311 -13.82 7.67 -2.78
N MET A 312 -14.88 7.26 -3.49
CA MET A 312 -14.88 6.14 -4.43
C MET A 312 -13.89 6.33 -5.59
N ALA A 313 -13.56 7.57 -5.96
CA ALA A 313 -12.52 7.87 -6.94
C ALA A 313 -11.11 7.55 -6.40
N ALA A 314 -10.89 7.71 -5.09
CA ALA A 314 -9.65 7.34 -4.41
C ALA A 314 -9.49 5.80 -4.30
N ALA A 315 -10.59 5.05 -4.38
CA ALA A 315 -10.60 3.59 -4.37
C ALA A 315 -10.11 2.94 -5.69
N ASN A 316 -10.07 3.69 -6.81
CA ASN A 316 -9.46 3.24 -8.07
C ASN A 316 -8.05 3.82 -8.29
N VAL A 317 -7.46 4.44 -7.27
CA VAL A 317 -6.06 4.89 -7.35
C VAL A 317 -5.18 3.66 -7.47
N GLU A 318 -4.21 3.70 -8.40
CA GLU A 318 -3.28 2.60 -8.56
C GLU A 318 -2.73 2.18 -7.18
N PRO A 319 -2.81 0.89 -6.85
CA PRO A 319 -2.28 0.34 -5.60
C PRO A 319 -0.81 0.67 -5.41
N SER A 320 -0.07 0.80 -6.53
CA SER A 320 1.28 1.33 -6.59
C SER A 320 1.35 2.64 -5.80
N THR A 321 0.46 3.61 -6.01
CA THR A 321 0.55 4.95 -5.41
C THR A 321 0.08 5.00 -3.96
N ALA A 322 -0.95 4.23 -3.59
CA ALA A 322 -1.49 4.21 -2.22
C ALA A 322 -0.63 3.40 -1.24
N LEU A 323 -0.05 2.28 -1.72
CA LEU A 323 0.76 1.38 -0.91
C LEU A 323 2.25 1.80 -0.89
N GLN A 324 2.73 2.42 -1.97
CA GLN A 324 4.03 3.08 -2.00
C GLN A 324 3.96 4.38 -1.22
N ARG A 325 3.84 4.32 0.11
CA ARG A 325 4.37 5.41 0.93
C ARG A 325 5.88 5.45 0.71
N ARG A 326 6.24 6.21 -0.33
CA ARG A 326 7.57 6.32 -0.94
C ARG A 326 8.60 6.43 0.15
N GLY A 327 9.56 5.50 0.17
CA GLY A 327 10.70 5.52 1.08
C GLY A 327 10.46 5.02 2.51
N CYS A 328 9.27 5.16 3.10
CA CYS A 328 8.99 4.68 4.46
C CYS A 328 8.37 3.27 4.53
N ILE A 329 7.79 2.77 3.44
CA ILE A 329 7.28 1.39 3.32
C ILE A 329 8.07 0.64 2.25
N GLN A 330 8.23 1.25 1.08
CA GLN A 330 9.06 0.74 -0.02
C GLN A 330 10.25 1.65 -0.21
N LEU A 331 11.47 1.09 -0.19
CA LEU A 331 12.68 1.85 -0.53
C LEU A 331 12.73 2.19 -2.04
N PRO A 332 13.36 3.32 -2.41
CA PRO A 332 13.54 3.68 -3.82
C PRO A 332 14.28 2.63 -4.63
N ASP A 333 14.03 2.64 -5.94
CA ASP A 333 14.85 1.89 -6.88
C ASP A 333 16.28 2.44 -6.90
N ILE A 334 17.26 1.55 -6.74
CA ILE A 334 18.69 1.87 -6.71
C ILE A 334 19.17 2.59 -7.98
N ARG A 335 18.50 2.37 -9.12
CA ARG A 335 18.76 3.05 -10.40
C ARG A 335 18.57 4.57 -10.31
N SER A 336 17.81 5.05 -9.31
CA SER A 336 17.62 6.48 -9.03
C SER A 336 18.93 7.23 -8.77
N CYS A 337 19.98 6.52 -8.35
CA CYS A 337 21.29 7.09 -8.03
C CYS A 337 22.17 7.34 -9.26
N TYR A 338 21.75 6.90 -10.46
CA TYR A 338 22.57 6.97 -11.67
C TYR A 338 21.77 7.58 -12.84
N ALA A 339 22.43 8.43 -13.62
CA ALA A 339 21.92 8.86 -14.91
C ALA A 339 22.00 7.68 -15.91
N ALA A 340 21.16 7.71 -16.94
CA ALA A 340 21.15 6.65 -17.96
C ALA A 340 22.48 6.54 -18.72
N GLU A 341 23.17 7.67 -18.90
CA GLU A 341 24.45 7.77 -19.61
C GLU A 341 25.48 8.54 -18.78
N ALA A 342 26.76 8.28 -19.04
CA ALA A 342 27.87 8.99 -18.40
C ALA A 342 27.81 10.49 -18.70
N GLY A 343 27.93 11.33 -17.67
CA GLY A 343 27.80 12.79 -17.81
C GLY A 343 26.36 13.28 -18.05
N GLY A 344 25.38 12.38 -18.10
CA GLY A 344 23.96 12.75 -18.11
C GLY A 344 23.53 13.40 -16.80
N ALA A 345 22.51 14.26 -16.86
CA ALA A 345 22.01 14.92 -15.66
C ALA A 345 21.12 13.97 -14.87
N LEU A 346 21.46 13.72 -13.59
CA LEU A 346 20.45 13.34 -12.62
C LEU A 346 19.42 14.47 -12.50
N PRO A 347 18.15 14.18 -12.12
CA PRO A 347 17.19 15.24 -11.83
C PRO A 347 17.84 16.29 -10.92
N LYS A 348 17.80 17.59 -11.27
CA LYS A 348 18.56 18.68 -10.60
C LYS A 348 18.54 18.64 -9.07
N ARG A 349 17.50 18.05 -8.46
CA ARG A 349 17.29 17.93 -7.02
C ARG A 349 18.07 16.77 -6.36
N ALA A 350 18.65 15.87 -7.14
CA ALA A 350 19.58 14.81 -6.70
C ALA A 350 20.96 15.37 -6.33
N ALA A 351 21.41 16.44 -7.02
CA ALA A 351 22.81 16.87 -7.02
C ALA A 351 23.25 17.53 -5.70
N ALA A 352 22.55 18.55 -5.18
CA ALA A 352 22.98 19.28 -3.98
C ALA A 352 22.08 19.02 -2.75
N GLY A 353 22.68 18.58 -1.65
CA GLY A 353 22.02 18.48 -0.34
C GLY A 353 20.90 17.44 -0.21
N GLN A 354 20.67 16.59 -1.22
CA GLN A 354 19.65 15.53 -1.16
C GLN A 354 19.92 14.56 -0.01
N ARG A 355 21.18 14.12 0.15
CA ARG A 355 21.60 13.24 1.24
C ARG A 355 21.28 13.82 2.62
N LYS A 356 21.67 15.08 2.87
CA LYS A 356 21.37 15.81 4.12
C LYS A 356 19.86 15.90 4.38
N ARG A 357 19.05 16.19 3.36
CA ARG A 357 17.58 16.22 3.45
C ARG A 357 16.98 14.84 3.76
N THR A 358 17.46 13.79 3.12
CA THR A 358 17.02 12.41 3.39
C THR A 358 17.34 12.03 4.84
N VAL A 359 18.57 12.26 5.30
CA VAL A 359 18.96 11.93 6.69
C VAL A 359 18.14 12.72 7.71
N ALA A 360 17.92 14.02 7.49
CA ALA A 360 17.08 14.84 8.36
C ALA A 360 15.63 14.31 8.42
N HIS A 361 15.06 13.91 7.27
CA HIS A 361 13.71 13.35 7.21
C HIS A 361 13.58 12.02 7.95
N LEU A 362 14.57 11.14 7.83
CA LEU A 362 14.63 9.87 8.57
C LEU A 362 14.67 10.08 10.09
N GLN A 363 15.33 11.15 10.54
CA GLN A 363 15.40 11.51 11.97
C GLN A 363 14.08 12.09 12.49
N SER A 364 13.55 13.09 11.78
CA SER A 364 12.40 13.86 12.27
C SER A 364 11.07 13.15 12.09
N THR A 365 10.91 12.44 10.97
CA THR A 365 9.61 11.95 10.51
C THR A 365 9.74 10.60 9.79
N PRO A 366 10.23 9.54 10.47
CA PRO A 366 10.45 8.22 9.85
C PRO A 366 9.15 7.57 9.34
N ASN A 367 8.00 7.93 9.93
CA ASN A 367 6.68 7.44 9.54
C ASN A 367 6.06 8.19 8.34
N ARG A 368 6.71 9.24 7.83
CA ARG A 368 6.20 10.00 6.68
C ARG A 368 6.86 9.55 5.39
N GLY A 369 6.04 9.47 4.34
CA GLY A 369 6.51 9.25 2.97
C GLY A 369 7.52 10.33 2.56
N TRP A 370 8.50 9.90 1.78
CA TRP A 370 9.55 10.74 1.23
C TRP A 370 8.94 11.68 0.18
N PRO A 371 9.31 12.97 0.16
CA PRO A 371 8.71 13.94 -0.73
C PRO A 371 8.80 13.55 -2.22
N PRO A 372 7.69 13.71 -2.99
CA PRO A 372 7.60 13.22 -4.37
C PRO A 372 8.53 13.95 -5.34
N HIS A 373 9.05 15.10 -4.93
CA HIS A 373 9.93 15.94 -5.75
C HIS A 373 11.42 15.66 -5.52
N TRP A 374 11.76 14.61 -4.77
CA TRP A 374 13.13 14.13 -4.60
C TRP A 374 13.57 13.29 -5.82
N CYS A 375 14.84 12.88 -5.87
CA CYS A 375 15.40 12.14 -7.01
C CYS A 375 14.95 10.67 -7.11
N TRP A 376 14.16 10.21 -6.15
CA TRP A 376 13.79 8.81 -5.97
C TRP A 376 12.73 8.37 -6.96
N ARG A 377 13.06 7.34 -7.73
CA ARG A 377 12.15 6.57 -8.56
C ARG A 377 11.76 5.31 -7.80
N TYR A 378 10.58 4.79 -8.10
CA TYR A 378 10.07 3.55 -7.55
C TYR A 378 9.74 2.65 -8.72
N ASP A 379 10.01 1.35 -8.57
CA ASP A 379 9.64 0.38 -9.59
C ASP A 379 8.12 0.27 -9.65
N ALA A 380 7.55 0.60 -10.79
CA ALA A 380 6.12 0.57 -11.06
C ALA A 380 5.69 -0.75 -11.74
N GLU A 381 6.63 -1.50 -12.31
CA GLU A 381 6.34 -2.60 -13.23
C GLU A 381 6.41 -3.97 -12.54
N SER A 382 6.96 -4.05 -11.33
CA SER A 382 7.06 -5.29 -10.55
C SER A 382 6.16 -5.31 -9.32
N ARG A 383 5.81 -6.52 -8.87
CA ARG A 383 5.24 -6.78 -7.54
C ARG A 383 6.18 -6.13 -6.51
N PRO A 384 5.82 -5.06 -5.80
CA PRO A 384 6.80 -4.31 -5.01
C PRO A 384 7.33 -5.15 -3.85
N LEU A 385 8.63 -5.02 -3.54
CA LEU A 385 9.17 -5.48 -2.25
C LEU A 385 8.98 -4.35 -1.25
N LEU A 386 8.12 -4.58 -0.28
CA LEU A 386 7.83 -3.64 0.80
C LEU A 386 8.76 -3.97 1.95
N SER A 387 9.88 -3.25 2.00
CA SER A 387 10.84 -3.36 3.09
C SER A 387 11.51 -2.02 3.31
N SER A 388 11.63 -1.64 4.57
CA SER A 388 12.48 -0.54 5.02
C SER A 388 12.67 -0.60 6.54
N PRO A 389 13.74 0.00 7.07
CA PRO A 389 13.92 0.09 8.52
C PRO A 389 12.81 0.89 9.24
N MET A 390 12.14 1.79 8.52
CA MET A 390 11.02 2.57 9.06
C MET A 390 9.78 1.70 9.22
N LEU A 391 9.56 0.77 8.29
CA LEU A 391 8.51 -0.22 8.38
C LEU A 391 8.77 -1.18 9.54
N ASP A 392 10.03 -1.60 9.74
CA ASP A 392 10.42 -2.45 10.87
C ASP A 392 10.16 -1.78 12.21
N LEU A 393 10.53 -0.50 12.34
CA LEU A 393 10.26 0.30 13.53
C LEU A 393 8.76 0.40 13.81
N ALA A 394 7.95 0.65 12.77
CA ALA A 394 6.50 0.75 12.91
C ALA A 394 5.84 -0.60 13.24
N ALA A 395 6.41 -1.71 12.75
CA ALA A 395 5.94 -3.07 13.01
C ALA A 395 6.45 -3.65 14.34
N GLY A 396 7.37 -2.97 15.03
CA GLY A 396 7.99 -3.46 16.27
C GLY A 396 9.07 -4.53 16.06
N GLU A 397 9.55 -4.72 14.82
CA GLU A 397 10.61 -5.66 14.46
C GLU A 397 12.02 -5.11 14.77
N SER A 398 12.13 -3.79 14.96
CA SER A 398 13.35 -3.10 15.36
C SER A 398 13.07 -2.11 16.50
N SER A 399 14.03 -1.99 17.42
CA SER A 399 13.92 -1.02 18.51
C SER A 399 14.21 0.41 18.02
N ARG A 400 13.77 1.40 18.79
CA ARG A 400 14.05 2.81 18.48
C ARG A 400 15.56 3.10 18.57
N GLU A 401 16.25 2.50 19.54
CA GLU A 401 17.70 2.65 19.70
C GLU A 401 18.45 2.06 18.50
N GLU A 402 18.09 0.86 18.04
CA GLU A 402 18.70 0.25 16.85
C GLU A 402 18.52 1.14 15.62
N TYR A 403 17.31 1.67 15.41
CA TYR A 403 17.01 2.57 14.30
C TYR A 403 17.84 3.86 14.37
N ASP A 404 17.84 4.55 15.51
CA ASP A 404 18.48 5.86 15.66
C ASP A 404 20.02 5.75 15.67
N GLU A 405 20.59 4.76 16.35
CA GLU A 405 22.04 4.65 16.54
C GLU A 405 22.74 3.88 15.42
N GLN A 406 22.21 2.72 15.02
CA GLN A 406 22.91 1.86 14.05
C GLN A 406 22.63 2.27 12.62
N ILE A 407 21.36 2.60 12.32
CA ILE A 407 20.92 2.85 10.93
C ILE A 407 21.06 4.33 10.61
N VAL A 408 20.34 5.18 11.34
CA VAL A 408 20.36 6.63 11.11
C VAL A 408 21.69 7.24 11.57
N GLY A 409 22.28 6.74 12.66
CA GLY A 409 23.58 7.17 13.15
C GLY A 409 24.71 6.96 12.13
N TRP A 410 24.73 5.80 11.46
CA TRP A 410 25.71 5.54 10.39
C TRP A 410 25.54 6.51 9.21
N LEU A 411 24.30 6.78 8.79
CA LEU A 411 24.02 7.74 7.72
C LEU A 411 24.45 9.16 8.10
N ARG A 412 24.19 9.57 9.36
CA ARG A 412 24.56 10.88 9.92
C ARG A 412 26.06 11.08 9.98
N ALA A 413 26.81 10.14 10.56
CA ALA A 413 28.26 10.24 10.68
C ALA A 413 28.94 10.49 9.32
N ARG A 414 28.42 9.86 8.27
CA ARG A 414 28.88 10.10 6.89
C ARG A 414 28.45 11.44 6.31
N CYS A 415 27.33 12.01 6.74
CA CYS A 415 26.89 13.35 6.31
C CYS A 415 27.81 14.44 6.87
N GLU A 416 28.31 14.22 8.09
CA GLU A 416 29.24 15.10 8.78
C GLU A 416 30.66 14.95 8.22
N ALA A 417 31.12 13.72 7.94
CA ALA A 417 32.45 13.49 7.35
C ALA A 417 32.61 14.02 5.91
N ALA A 418 31.50 14.25 5.19
CA ALA A 418 31.50 14.79 3.83
C ALA A 418 31.24 16.31 3.76
N ALA A 419 30.96 16.96 4.91
CA ALA A 419 30.79 18.41 5.04
C ALA A 419 32.11 19.06 5.44
#